data_AF-A0A7C6WPD0-F1
#
_entry.id   AF-A0A7C6WPD0-F1
#
_cell.length_a   1.000
_cell.length_b   1.000
_cell.length_c   1.000
_cell.angle_alpha   90.00
_cell.angle_beta   90.00
_cell.angle_gamma   90.00
#
_symmetry.space_group_name_H-M   'P 1'
#
loop_
_entity.id
_entity.type
_entity.pdbx_description
1 polymer ?
#
loop_
_entity_poly.entity_id
_entity_poly.type
_entity_poly.pdbx_seq_one_letter_code
_entity_poly.pdbx_strand_id
1 'polypeptide(L)'
;MEQFSHIDKSYEERLQDAISMSFAELVEFRDETTGGHLKNTTIYFRLLLEELIKQERYKDAIDPLDVKDMLRSVPLHDIGKIGINDHILRKSSILNDHEYESMKKHTILGKQAFDKIIARAGETRWLLLARNMAYYHHENWDGTGYPEGLKGEEIPLYVRVLSIADVYDALTSWRSYKEPYSHHPLSPCP
;
A
#
# COMPACT_ATOMS: atom_id res chain seq x y z
N MET A 1 16.34 15.38 7.48
CA MET A 1 14.87 15.46 7.48
C MET A 1 14.31 16.18 6.23
N GLU A 2 15.11 16.38 5.16
CA GLU A 2 14.76 17.32 4.06
C GLU A 2 14.93 16.73 2.64
N GLN A 3 15.21 15.45 2.47
CA GLN A 3 15.64 14.94 1.15
C GLN A 3 14.54 14.99 0.06
N PHE A 4 13.27 15.14 0.45
CA PHE A 4 12.11 15.20 -0.46
C PHE A 4 11.08 16.30 -0.11
N SER A 5 11.46 17.32 0.68
CA SER A 5 10.49 18.27 1.26
C SER A 5 9.90 19.28 0.26
N HIS A 6 10.51 19.45 -0.93
CA HIS A 6 10.03 20.36 -1.96
C HIS A 6 10.04 19.72 -3.34
N ILE A 7 9.06 18.87 -3.59
CA ILE A 7 8.74 18.42 -4.94
C ILE A 7 7.64 19.32 -5.50
N ASP A 8 8.00 20.23 -6.39
CA ASP A 8 7.03 21.11 -7.06
C ASP A 8 6.16 20.25 -7.99
N LYS A 9 4.84 20.34 -7.80
CA LYS A 9 3.84 19.55 -8.54
C LYS A 9 3.16 20.44 -9.57
N SER A 10 2.91 19.92 -10.76
CA SER A 10 2.09 20.63 -11.75
C SER A 10 0.64 20.78 -11.25
N TYR A 11 -0.15 21.65 -11.90
CA TYR A 11 -1.57 21.76 -11.59
C TYR A 11 -2.31 20.44 -11.82
N GLU A 12 -1.99 19.74 -12.92
CA GLU A 12 -2.52 18.44 -13.28
C GLU A 12 -2.17 17.38 -12.24
N GLU A 13 -0.92 17.37 -11.74
CA GLU A 13 -0.50 16.44 -10.69
C GLU A 13 -1.26 16.69 -9.39
N ARG A 14 -1.46 17.95 -8.99
CA ARG A 14 -2.25 18.28 -7.79
C ARG A 14 -3.71 17.84 -7.92
N LEU A 15 -4.31 18.05 -9.10
CA LEU A 15 -5.68 17.62 -9.35
C LEU A 15 -5.79 16.09 -9.34
N GLN A 16 -4.84 15.41 -9.98
CA GLN A 16 -4.75 13.95 -10.00
C GLN A 16 -4.59 13.38 -8.58
N ASP A 17 -3.75 14.01 -7.75
CA ASP A 17 -3.55 13.59 -6.36
C ASP A 17 -4.80 13.76 -5.53
N ALA A 18 -5.49 14.91 -5.66
CA ALA A 18 -6.73 15.16 -4.96
C ALA A 18 -7.80 14.12 -5.31
N ILE A 19 -8.00 13.86 -6.61
CA ILE A 19 -8.97 12.86 -7.09
C ILE A 19 -8.60 11.45 -6.63
N SER A 20 -7.32 11.08 -6.75
CA SER A 20 -6.84 9.75 -6.35
C SER A 20 -6.99 9.53 -4.85
N MET A 21 -6.66 10.54 -4.04
CA MET A 21 -6.87 10.48 -2.59
C MET A 21 -8.35 10.35 -2.26
N SER A 22 -9.24 11.11 -2.90
CA SER A 22 -10.68 10.97 -2.68
C SER A 22 -11.20 9.56 -3.00
N PHE A 23 -10.69 8.90 -4.05
CA PHE A 23 -11.06 7.51 -4.32
C PHE A 23 -10.53 6.54 -3.27
N ALA A 24 -9.30 6.73 -2.80
CA ALA A 24 -8.75 5.92 -1.72
C ALA A 24 -9.57 6.08 -0.42
N GLU A 25 -9.91 7.32 -0.04
CA GLU A 25 -10.74 7.62 1.13
C GLU A 25 -12.14 7.01 1.02
N LEU A 26 -12.76 7.01 -0.17
CA LEU A 26 -14.05 6.35 -0.39
C LEU A 26 -13.99 4.84 -0.14
N VAL A 27 -12.86 4.20 -0.43
CA VAL A 27 -12.62 2.79 -0.12
C VAL A 27 -12.38 2.61 1.38
N GLU A 28 -11.56 3.47 1.99
CA GLU A 28 -11.30 3.47 3.43
C GLU A 28 -12.59 3.69 4.25
N PHE A 29 -13.54 4.50 3.78
CA PHE A 29 -14.84 4.67 4.47
C PHE A 29 -15.73 3.42 4.46
N ARG A 30 -15.50 2.48 3.54
CA ARG A 30 -16.22 1.19 3.51
C ARG A 30 -15.56 0.14 4.39
N ASP A 31 -14.25 0.24 4.59
CA ASP A 31 -13.46 -0.63 5.46
C ASP A 31 -13.50 -0.04 6.88
N GLU A 32 -13.65 -0.82 7.94
CA GLU A 32 -13.82 -0.27 9.30
C GLU A 32 -12.53 0.36 9.88
N THR A 33 -11.54 0.62 9.03
CA THR A 33 -10.30 1.30 9.36
C THR A 33 -10.57 2.76 9.73
N THR A 34 -10.10 3.19 10.90
CA THR A 34 -10.17 4.59 11.32
C THR A 34 -9.45 5.47 10.28
N GLY A 35 -10.11 6.55 9.82
CA GLY A 35 -9.72 7.41 8.67
C GLY A 35 -8.37 8.14 8.76
N GLY A 36 -7.30 7.39 8.98
CA GLY A 36 -5.93 7.82 9.09
C GLY A 36 -4.94 6.78 8.59
N HIS A 37 -5.40 5.59 8.19
CA HIS A 37 -4.55 4.50 7.71
C HIS A 37 -3.78 4.96 6.46
N LEU A 38 -4.46 5.57 5.49
CA LEU A 38 -3.82 6.07 4.26
C LEU A 38 -2.68 7.07 4.56
N LYS A 39 -2.93 7.97 5.51
CA LYS A 39 -1.95 8.99 5.92
C LYS A 39 -0.77 8.36 6.65
N ASN A 40 -1.03 7.47 7.60
CA ASN A 40 -0.01 6.82 8.40
C ASN A 40 0.88 5.92 7.55
N THR A 41 0.30 5.05 6.73
CA THR A 41 1.03 4.18 5.80
C THR A 41 1.91 4.99 4.85
N THR A 42 1.42 6.14 4.34
CA THR A 42 2.23 7.04 3.51
C THR A 42 3.42 7.64 4.29
N ILE A 43 3.22 8.01 5.56
CA ILE A 43 4.30 8.52 6.42
C ILE A 43 5.34 7.43 6.70
N TYR A 44 4.90 6.24 7.10
CA TYR A 44 5.80 5.11 7.40
C TYR A 44 6.57 4.68 6.17
N PHE A 45 5.89 4.55 5.03
CA PHE A 45 6.52 4.25 3.75
C PHE A 45 7.62 5.26 3.44
N ARG A 46 7.33 6.57 3.55
CA ARG A 46 8.33 7.62 3.30
C ARG A 46 9.55 7.49 4.19
N LEU A 47 9.34 7.32 5.50
CA LEU A 47 10.43 7.21 6.48
C LEU A 47 11.30 5.98 6.20
N LEU A 48 10.68 4.82 5.93
CA LEU A 48 11.39 3.60 5.62
C LEU A 48 12.17 3.73 4.31
N LEU A 49 11.57 4.32 3.27
CA LEU A 49 12.22 4.53 1.98
C LEU A 49 13.41 5.49 2.11
N GLU A 50 13.25 6.60 2.84
CA GLU A 50 14.31 7.58 3.11
C GLU A 50 15.50 6.98 3.86
N GLU A 51 15.26 6.10 4.84
CA GLU A 51 16.36 5.42 5.53
C GLU A 51 16.99 4.32 4.66
N LEU A 52 16.20 3.63 3.83
CA LEU A 52 16.69 2.57 2.96
C LEU A 52 17.68 3.10 1.93
N ILE A 53 17.37 4.23 1.26
CA ILE A 53 18.23 4.80 0.20
C ILE A 53 19.56 5.35 0.72
N LYS A 54 19.69 5.60 2.03
CA LYS A 54 20.96 6.00 2.65
C LYS A 54 21.93 4.83 2.79
N GLN A 55 21.44 3.59 2.71
CA GLN A 55 22.29 2.42 2.80
C GLN A 55 22.99 2.19 1.45
N GLU A 56 24.30 1.97 1.50
CA GLU A 56 25.14 1.76 0.31
C GLU A 56 24.59 0.66 -0.62
N ARG A 57 23.97 -0.40 -0.05
CA ARG A 57 23.36 -1.49 -0.79
C ARG A 57 22.19 -1.06 -1.69
N TYR A 58 21.44 -0.02 -1.31
CA TYR A 58 20.19 0.37 -1.96
C TYR A 58 20.25 1.75 -2.62
N LYS A 59 21.40 2.43 -2.57
CA LYS A 59 21.56 3.80 -3.09
C LYS A 59 21.16 3.94 -4.56
N ASP A 60 21.39 2.91 -5.37
CA ASP A 60 21.09 2.87 -6.81
C ASP A 60 19.83 2.04 -7.14
N ALA A 61 19.15 1.51 -6.11
CA ALA A 61 18.01 0.61 -6.28
C ALA A 61 16.69 1.36 -6.53
N ILE A 62 16.64 2.66 -6.21
CA ILE A 62 15.47 3.52 -6.36
C ILE A 62 15.89 4.77 -7.12
N ASP A 63 15.24 5.02 -8.26
CA ASP A 63 15.38 6.28 -8.98
C ASP A 63 14.75 7.40 -8.13
N PRO A 64 15.48 8.50 -7.83
CA PRO A 64 14.91 9.65 -7.13
C PRO A 64 13.64 10.21 -7.80
N LEU A 65 13.51 10.09 -9.13
CA LEU A 65 12.31 10.48 -9.86
C LEU A 65 11.10 9.62 -9.52
N ASP A 66 11.32 8.35 -9.19
CA ASP A 66 10.25 7.43 -8.82
C ASP A 66 9.73 7.70 -7.40
N VAL A 67 10.52 8.29 -6.50
CA VAL A 67 10.11 8.53 -5.10
C VAL A 67 8.83 9.36 -5.02
N LYS A 68 8.72 10.41 -5.84
CA LYS A 68 7.51 11.24 -5.93
C LYS A 68 6.30 10.37 -6.30
N ASP A 69 6.42 9.58 -7.35
CA ASP A 69 5.32 8.79 -7.88
C ASP A 69 4.98 7.59 -6.98
N MET A 70 5.96 7.01 -6.29
CA MET A 70 5.76 6.00 -5.25
C MET A 70 4.91 6.57 -4.11
N LEU A 71 5.27 7.74 -3.57
CA LEU A 71 4.50 8.39 -2.50
C LEU A 71 3.05 8.69 -2.91
N ARG A 72 2.85 9.09 -4.17
CA ARG A 72 1.51 9.32 -4.74
C ARG A 72 0.73 8.02 -4.97
N SER A 73 1.42 6.88 -5.01
CA SER A 73 0.83 5.56 -5.26
C SER A 73 0.43 4.83 -3.98
N VAL A 74 1.09 5.11 -2.84
CA VAL A 74 0.84 4.42 -1.56
C VAL A 74 -0.64 4.41 -1.16
N PRO A 75 -1.40 5.53 -1.21
CA PRO A 75 -2.81 5.51 -0.79
C PRO A 75 -3.70 4.59 -1.65
N LEU A 76 -3.24 4.17 -2.83
CA LEU A 76 -4.02 3.40 -3.78
C LEU A 76 -3.82 1.89 -3.66
N HIS A 77 -2.96 1.41 -2.75
CA HIS A 77 -2.66 -0.02 -2.62
C HIS A 77 -3.92 -0.87 -2.39
N ASP A 78 -4.88 -0.34 -1.63
CA ASP A 78 -6.12 -1.02 -1.27
C ASP A 78 -7.32 -0.70 -2.17
N ILE A 79 -7.12 0.05 -3.27
CA ILE A 79 -8.23 0.57 -4.10
C ILE A 79 -9.17 -0.53 -4.60
N GLY A 80 -8.66 -1.75 -4.80
CA GLY A 80 -9.44 -2.89 -5.26
C GLY A 80 -10.48 -3.39 -4.26
N LYS A 81 -10.41 -2.99 -2.98
CA LYS A 81 -11.43 -3.30 -1.97
C LYS A 81 -12.81 -2.77 -2.36
N ILE A 82 -12.88 -1.79 -3.27
CA ILE A 82 -14.14 -1.32 -3.86
C ILE A 82 -14.97 -2.45 -4.47
N GLY A 83 -14.33 -3.50 -5.00
CA GLY A 83 -15.02 -4.64 -5.60
C GLY A 83 -15.29 -5.79 -4.64
N ILE A 84 -14.95 -5.66 -3.35
CA ILE A 84 -15.23 -6.67 -2.33
C ILE A 84 -16.64 -6.46 -1.77
N ASN A 85 -17.34 -7.57 -1.51
CA ASN A 85 -18.70 -7.54 -0.95
C ASN A 85 -18.68 -7.00 0.49
N ASP A 86 -19.62 -6.12 0.83
CA ASP A 86 -19.70 -5.48 2.14
C ASP A 86 -19.81 -6.48 3.30
N HIS A 87 -20.50 -7.61 3.14
CA HIS A 87 -20.61 -8.62 4.21
C HIS A 87 -19.23 -9.20 4.57
N ILE A 88 -18.31 -9.30 3.62
CA ILE A 88 -16.94 -9.77 3.83
C ILE A 88 -16.06 -8.62 4.30
N LEU A 89 -16.14 -7.47 3.62
CA LEU A 89 -15.31 -6.30 3.91
C LEU A 89 -15.53 -5.74 5.32
N ARG A 90 -16.78 -5.75 5.78
CA ARG A 90 -17.18 -5.17 7.08
C ARG A 90 -17.35 -6.23 8.17
N LYS A 91 -16.84 -7.44 7.94
CA LYS A 91 -16.98 -8.52 8.91
C LYS A 91 -16.10 -8.25 10.13
N SER A 92 -16.71 -8.14 11.30
CA SER A 92 -16.00 -7.92 12.58
C SER A 92 -15.46 -9.20 13.23
N SER A 93 -15.84 -10.38 12.71
CA SER A 93 -15.31 -11.68 13.13
C SER A 93 -14.29 -12.21 12.13
N ILE A 94 -13.51 -13.21 12.55
CA ILE A 94 -12.49 -13.87 11.72
C ILE A 94 -13.16 -14.35 10.41
N LEU A 95 -12.51 -14.05 9.28
CA LEU A 95 -12.91 -14.56 7.98
C LEU A 95 -12.67 -16.07 7.92
N ASN A 96 -13.64 -16.83 7.41
CA ASN A 96 -13.41 -18.22 7.01
C ASN A 96 -12.59 -18.28 5.73
N ASP A 97 -12.14 -19.49 5.35
CA ASP A 97 -11.27 -19.68 4.18
C ASP A 97 -11.87 -19.10 2.89
N HIS A 98 -13.16 -19.32 2.63
CA HIS A 98 -13.82 -18.80 1.42
C HIS A 98 -13.94 -17.26 1.40
N GLU A 99 -14.21 -16.67 2.56
CA GLU A 99 -14.26 -15.22 2.74
C GLU A 99 -12.87 -14.61 2.60
N TYR A 100 -11.84 -15.27 3.14
CA TYR A 100 -10.45 -14.87 3.00
C TYR A 100 -10.00 -14.93 1.54
N GLU A 101 -10.28 -16.04 0.82
CA GLU A 101 -10.05 -16.14 -0.63
C GLU A 101 -10.75 -15.04 -1.41
N SER A 102 -11.93 -14.61 -0.96
CA SER A 102 -12.65 -13.51 -1.58
C SER A 102 -12.00 -12.16 -1.28
N MET A 103 -11.56 -11.93 -0.04
CA MET A 103 -10.84 -10.72 0.38
C MET A 103 -9.54 -10.53 -0.42
N LYS A 104 -8.76 -11.60 -0.61
CA LYS A 104 -7.49 -11.56 -1.37
C LYS A 104 -7.66 -11.01 -2.80
N LYS A 105 -8.84 -11.13 -3.40
CA LYS A 105 -9.13 -10.65 -4.76
C LYS A 105 -9.01 -9.14 -4.91
N HIS A 106 -8.98 -8.36 -3.83
CA HIS A 106 -8.82 -6.90 -3.93
C HIS A 106 -7.52 -6.53 -4.66
N THR A 107 -6.43 -7.29 -4.47
CA THR A 107 -5.17 -7.10 -5.20
C THR A 107 -5.37 -7.21 -6.72
N ILE A 108 -6.03 -8.28 -7.17
CA ILE A 108 -6.35 -8.56 -8.57
C ILE A 108 -7.28 -7.48 -9.14
N LEU A 109 -8.31 -7.09 -8.39
CA LEU A 109 -9.26 -6.06 -8.80
C LEU A 109 -8.59 -4.68 -8.94
N GLY A 110 -7.67 -4.35 -8.03
CA GLY A 110 -6.85 -3.14 -8.09
C GLY A 110 -5.98 -3.13 -9.35
N LYS A 111 -5.24 -4.22 -9.62
CA LYS A 111 -4.48 -4.38 -10.87
C LYS A 111 -5.35 -4.18 -12.10
N GLN A 112 -6.51 -4.85 -12.16
CA GLN A 112 -7.41 -4.75 -13.31
C GLN A 112 -7.94 -3.33 -13.52
N ALA A 113 -8.19 -2.58 -12.44
CA ALA A 113 -8.61 -1.18 -12.54
C ALA A 113 -7.50 -0.33 -13.17
N PHE A 114 -6.26 -0.47 -12.71
CA PHE A 114 -5.11 0.24 -13.29
C PHE A 114 -4.80 -0.19 -14.72
N ASP A 115 -4.86 -1.49 -15.04
CA ASP A 115 -4.67 -2.00 -16.41
C ASP A 115 -5.67 -1.35 -17.39
N LYS A 116 -6.93 -1.19 -16.96
CA LYS A 116 -7.96 -0.49 -17.76
C LYS A 116 -7.66 1.00 -17.92
N ILE A 117 -7.12 1.67 -16.90
CA ILE A 117 -6.72 3.08 -16.99
C ILE A 117 -5.54 3.23 -17.95
N ILE A 118 -4.51 2.40 -17.81
CA ILE A 118 -3.32 2.37 -18.67
C ILE A 118 -3.72 2.16 -20.13
N ALA A 119 -4.62 1.20 -20.41
CA ALA A 119 -5.09 0.94 -21.77
C ALA A 119 -5.84 2.13 -22.41
N ARG A 120 -6.42 3.02 -21.60
CA ARG A 120 -7.20 4.18 -22.08
C ARG A 120 -6.39 5.47 -22.15
N ALA A 121 -5.56 5.73 -21.14
CA ALA A 121 -4.85 6.99 -20.95
C ALA A 121 -3.37 6.90 -21.35
N GLY A 122 -2.87 5.71 -21.67
CA GLY A 122 -1.46 5.44 -21.89
C GLY A 122 -0.73 5.05 -20.61
N GLU A 123 0.43 4.41 -20.80
CA GLU A 123 1.30 4.00 -19.70
C GLU A 123 2.08 5.20 -19.17
N THR A 124 2.08 5.37 -17.84
CA THR A 124 2.93 6.33 -17.14
C THR A 124 3.63 5.63 -15.98
N ARG A 125 4.76 6.21 -15.53
CA ARG A 125 5.53 5.69 -14.40
C ARG A 125 4.67 5.54 -13.14
N TRP A 126 3.94 6.60 -12.77
CA TRP A 126 2.98 6.57 -11.65
C TRP A 126 1.93 5.47 -11.76
N LEU A 127 1.30 5.29 -12.93
CA LEU A 127 0.28 4.25 -13.11
C LEU A 127 0.86 2.83 -12.93
N LEU A 128 2.08 2.59 -13.40
CA LEU A 128 2.76 1.30 -13.23
C LEU A 128 3.10 1.03 -11.75
N LEU A 129 3.59 2.04 -11.04
CA LEU A 129 3.90 1.95 -9.62
C LEU A 129 2.63 1.67 -8.80
N ALA A 130 1.56 2.44 -9.02
CA ALA A 130 0.28 2.26 -8.35
C ALA A 130 -0.34 0.89 -8.64
N ARG A 131 -0.30 0.42 -9.90
CA ARG A 131 -0.72 -0.94 -10.28
C ARG A 131 0.04 -2.00 -9.48
N ASN A 132 1.36 -1.90 -9.43
CA ASN A 132 2.19 -2.90 -8.78
C ASN A 132 2.05 -2.86 -7.24
N MET A 133 1.92 -1.68 -6.64
CA MET A 133 1.61 -1.55 -5.22
C MET A 133 0.26 -2.19 -4.90
N ALA A 134 -0.78 -1.91 -5.68
CA ALA A 134 -2.09 -2.53 -5.48
C ALA A 134 -2.06 -4.05 -5.67
N TYR A 135 -1.26 -4.55 -6.61
CA TYR A 135 -1.23 -5.97 -6.93
C TYR A 135 -0.38 -6.80 -5.97
N TYR A 136 0.78 -6.29 -5.54
CA TYR A 136 1.80 -7.11 -4.88
C TYR A 136 2.01 -6.79 -3.38
N HIS A 137 1.30 -5.83 -2.78
CA HIS A 137 1.56 -5.43 -1.39
C HIS A 137 1.31 -6.53 -0.34
N HIS A 138 0.63 -7.62 -0.71
CA HIS A 138 0.46 -8.81 0.13
C HIS A 138 1.33 -10.00 -0.27
N GLU A 139 2.33 -9.80 -1.13
CA GLU A 139 3.39 -10.78 -1.34
C GLU A 139 4.30 -10.85 -0.11
N ASN A 140 4.65 -12.07 0.31
CA ASN A 140 5.53 -12.31 1.45
C ASN A 140 6.93 -12.67 0.96
N TRP A 141 7.96 -12.21 1.67
CA TRP A 141 9.35 -12.48 1.33
C TRP A 141 9.68 -13.97 1.14
N ASP A 142 9.00 -14.85 1.85
CA ASP A 142 9.20 -16.30 1.79
C ASP A 142 8.42 -17.02 0.68
N GLY A 143 7.55 -16.30 -0.06
CA GLY A 143 6.70 -16.83 -1.11
C GLY A 143 5.33 -17.34 -0.63
N THR A 144 4.97 -17.14 0.64
CA THR A 144 3.66 -17.56 1.19
C THR A 144 2.55 -16.53 0.96
N GLY A 145 2.88 -15.40 0.35
CA GLY A 145 1.94 -14.32 0.07
C GLY A 145 1.07 -14.58 -1.16
N TYR A 146 0.39 -13.53 -1.60
CA TYR A 146 -0.52 -13.58 -2.74
C TYR A 146 -0.47 -12.24 -3.49
N PRO A 147 -0.90 -12.17 -4.77
CA PRO A 147 -1.60 -13.20 -5.54
C PRO A 147 -0.73 -14.20 -6.32
N GLU A 148 0.54 -13.91 -6.56
CA GLU A 148 1.43 -14.73 -7.40
C GLU A 148 2.37 -15.63 -6.59
N GLY A 149 2.56 -15.35 -5.29
CA GLY A 149 3.49 -16.11 -4.45
C GLY A 149 4.95 -15.78 -4.76
N LEU A 150 5.22 -14.51 -5.10
CA LEU A 150 6.57 -14.03 -5.42
C LEU A 150 7.49 -14.17 -4.21
N LYS A 151 8.76 -14.50 -4.44
CA LYS A 151 9.73 -14.74 -3.37
C LYS A 151 10.90 -13.76 -3.43
N GLY A 152 11.28 -13.25 -2.27
CA GLY A 152 12.47 -12.42 -2.10
C GLY A 152 12.48 -11.18 -3.00
N GLU A 153 13.47 -11.11 -3.88
CA GLU A 153 13.70 -9.94 -4.74
C GLU A 153 12.83 -9.94 -6.01
N GLU A 154 12.02 -10.99 -6.25
CA GLU A 154 10.96 -10.96 -7.27
C GLU A 154 9.88 -9.91 -6.92
N ILE A 155 9.70 -9.63 -5.63
CA ILE A 155 8.84 -8.55 -5.15
C ILE A 155 9.57 -7.20 -5.35
N PRO A 156 8.97 -6.23 -6.04
CA PRO A 156 9.59 -4.93 -6.23
C PRO A 156 9.96 -4.28 -4.88
N LEU A 157 11.12 -3.63 -4.80
CA LEU A 157 11.65 -3.11 -3.54
C LEU A 157 10.68 -2.16 -2.83
N TYR A 158 10.06 -1.24 -3.57
CA TYR A 158 9.05 -0.33 -3.02
C TYR A 158 7.80 -1.07 -2.55
N VAL A 159 7.42 -2.19 -3.16
CA VAL A 159 6.29 -2.99 -2.67
C VAL A 159 6.66 -3.61 -1.32
N ARG A 160 7.87 -4.15 -1.18
CA ARG A 160 8.35 -4.70 0.12
C ARG A 160 8.32 -3.66 1.23
N VAL A 161 8.75 -2.42 0.93
CA VAL A 161 8.69 -1.30 1.89
C VAL A 161 7.24 -0.98 2.25
N LEU A 162 6.34 -0.95 1.27
CA LEU A 162 4.91 -0.73 1.48
C LEU A 162 4.29 -1.81 2.36
N SER A 163 4.57 -3.10 2.12
CA SER A 163 4.07 -4.20 2.93
C SER A 163 4.47 -4.06 4.40
N ILE A 164 5.71 -3.62 4.67
CA ILE A 164 6.17 -3.35 6.05
C ILE A 164 5.41 -2.17 6.66
N ALA A 165 5.23 -1.08 5.90
CA ALA A 165 4.52 0.11 6.36
C ALA A 165 3.04 -0.19 6.68
N ASP A 166 2.36 -0.94 5.82
CA ASP A 166 0.97 -1.34 5.98
C ASP A 166 0.78 -2.25 7.20
N VAL A 167 1.61 -3.29 7.34
CA VAL A 167 1.59 -4.16 8.53
C VAL A 167 1.88 -3.38 9.81
N TYR A 168 2.85 -2.46 9.80
CA TYR A 168 3.16 -1.66 10.97
C TYR A 168 1.99 -0.77 11.38
N ASP A 169 1.33 -0.09 10.43
CA ASP A 169 0.12 0.67 10.72
C ASP A 169 -0.99 -0.24 11.25
N ALA A 170 -1.23 -1.40 10.63
CA ALA A 170 -2.22 -2.37 11.10
C ALA A 170 -2.00 -2.85 12.54
N LEU A 171 -0.74 -2.90 13.00
CA LEU A 171 -0.37 -3.30 14.36
C LEU A 171 -0.44 -2.14 15.37
N THR A 172 -0.20 -0.90 14.93
CA THR A 172 -0.10 0.28 15.81
C THR A 172 -1.33 1.18 15.81
N SER A 173 -2.24 0.99 14.86
CA SER A 173 -3.54 1.66 14.78
C SER A 173 -4.62 0.87 15.53
N TRP A 174 -5.59 1.61 16.08
CA TRP A 174 -6.75 1.01 16.72
C TRP A 174 -7.65 0.35 15.66
N ARG A 175 -8.11 -0.88 15.91
CA ARG A 175 -9.11 -1.56 15.06
C ARG A 175 -10.27 -2.06 15.93
N SER A 176 -11.47 -2.17 15.36
CA SER A 176 -12.69 -2.64 16.05
C SER A 176 -12.50 -3.95 16.85
N TYR A 177 -11.51 -4.76 16.46
CA TYR A 177 -11.20 -6.09 17.00
C TYR A 177 -9.82 -6.18 17.69
N LYS A 178 -9.04 -5.09 17.80
CA LYS A 178 -7.68 -5.13 18.37
C LYS A 178 -7.20 -3.79 18.93
N GLU A 179 -6.72 -3.81 20.17
CA GLU A 179 -6.00 -2.67 20.75
C GLU A 179 -4.61 -2.51 20.10
N PRO A 180 -4.12 -1.27 19.93
CA PRO A 180 -2.77 -1.01 19.43
C PRO A 180 -1.69 -1.73 20.25
N TYR A 181 -0.67 -2.28 19.58
CA TYR A 181 0.54 -2.69 20.30
C TYR A 181 1.29 -1.48 20.85
N SER A 182 1.81 -1.59 22.07
CA SER A 182 2.70 -0.57 22.62
C SER A 182 4.05 -0.59 21.89
N HIS A 183 4.66 0.58 21.69
CA HIS A 183 5.97 0.73 21.03
C HIS A 183 7.16 0.17 21.84
N HIS A 184 6.91 -0.52 22.96
CA HIS A 184 7.97 -1.09 23.78
C HIS A 184 8.49 -2.39 23.13
N PRO A 185 9.79 -2.71 23.19
CA PRO A 185 10.29 -3.91 22.54
C PRO A 185 9.60 -5.11 23.16
N LEU A 186 8.99 -5.92 22.30
CA LEU A 186 8.36 -7.19 22.64
C LEU A 186 9.30 -7.93 23.61
N SER A 187 8.78 -8.30 24.78
CA SER A 187 9.37 -9.40 25.54
C SER A 187 9.55 -10.59 24.57
N PRO A 188 10.66 -11.33 24.63
CA PRO A 188 10.93 -12.39 23.67
C PRO A 188 9.73 -13.33 23.60
N CYS A 189 9.25 -13.57 22.38
CA CYS A 189 8.18 -14.53 22.12
C CYS A 189 8.63 -15.90 22.66
N PRO A 190 7.76 -16.66 23.35
CA PRO A 190 8.09 -17.99 23.86
C PRO A 190 8.45 -18.99 22.76
#